data_AF-A0A2N2YHV4-F1
#
_entry.id   AF-A0A2N2YHV4-F1
#
_cell.length_a   1.000
_cell.length_b   1.000
_cell.length_c   1.000
_cell.angle_alpha   90.00
_cell.angle_beta   90.00
_cell.angle_gamma   90.00
#
_symmetry.space_group_name_H-M   'P 1'
#
loop_
_entity.id
_entity.type
_entity.pdbx_description
1 polymer ?
#
loop_
_entity_poly.entity_id
_entity_poly.type
_entity_poly.pdbx_seq_one_letter_code
_entity_poly.pdbx_strand_id
1 'polypeptide(L)'
;MKKDKPKVEYNKPLTGNIRDTLKELMKKELEQLPDTLEKLDPAQRLNILCKLIPYVLPKVESVTHMLGEPDNEIENNGFNW
;
A
#
# COMPACT_ATOMS: atom_id res chain seq x y z
N MET A 1 4.11 16.29 57.18
CA MET A 1 5.00 15.90 56.05
C MET A 1 4.18 15.69 54.79
N LYS A 2 4.27 16.59 53.82
CA LYS A 2 3.73 16.33 52.47
C LYS A 2 4.83 15.64 51.67
N LYS A 3 4.55 14.43 51.18
CA LYS A 3 5.48 13.66 50.35
C LYS A 3 5.33 14.15 48.91
N ASP A 4 6.25 14.99 48.47
CA ASP A 4 6.37 15.37 47.07
C ASP A 4 6.90 14.14 46.31
N LYS A 5 6.06 13.56 45.45
CA LYS A 5 6.46 12.47 44.57
C LYS A 5 7.36 13.04 43.47
N PRO A 6 8.45 12.35 43.09
CA PRO A 6 9.33 12.83 42.03
C PRO A 6 8.55 12.90 40.71
N LYS A 7 8.58 14.08 40.06
CA LYS A 7 8.07 14.26 38.70
C LYS A 7 8.93 13.44 37.76
N VAL A 8 8.37 12.37 37.19
CA VAL A 8 8.99 11.63 36.10
C VAL A 8 8.98 12.54 34.88
N GLU A 9 10.16 13.01 34.49
CA GLU A 9 10.36 13.79 33.27
C GLU A 9 10.29 12.83 32.08
N TYR A 10 9.12 12.78 31.44
CA TYR A 10 8.98 12.10 30.16
C TYR A 10 9.75 12.90 29.12
N ASN A 11 10.96 12.45 28.83
CA ASN A 11 11.74 12.93 27.69
C ASN A 11 10.91 12.63 26.44
N LYS A 12 10.13 13.60 25.95
CA LYS A 12 9.34 13.44 24.73
C LYS A 12 10.34 13.05 23.65
N PRO A 13 10.27 11.83 23.08
CA PRO A 13 11.15 11.49 21.98
C PRO A 13 10.95 12.54 20.90
N LEU A 14 12.04 13.03 20.32
CA LEU A 14 12.02 14.06 19.30
C LEU A 14 11.32 13.48 18.06
N THR A 15 9.99 13.56 18.01
CA THR A 15 9.17 12.83 17.02
C THR A 15 9.08 13.54 15.66
N GLY A 16 9.58 14.78 15.57
CA GLY A 16 9.40 15.63 14.40
C GLY A 16 10.02 15.07 13.12
N ASN A 17 11.13 14.33 13.21
CA ASN A 17 11.86 13.80 12.06
C ASN A 17 11.69 12.29 11.84
N ILE A 18 11.11 11.56 12.79
CA ILE A 18 11.00 10.09 12.75
C ILE A 18 10.28 9.62 11.47
N ARG A 19 9.22 10.34 11.07
CA ARG A 19 8.47 10.02 9.86
C ARG A 19 9.35 10.13 8.61
N ASP A 20 10.21 11.12 8.53
CA ASP A 20 11.04 11.37 7.35
C ASP A 20 12.25 10.43 7.32
N THR A 21 12.86 10.15 8.47
CA THR A 21 13.88 9.11 8.59
C THR A 21 13.33 7.74 8.18
N LEU A 22 12.11 7.39 8.60
CA LEU A 22 11.49 6.11 8.23
C LEU A 22 11.22 6.03 6.72
N LYS A 23 10.75 7.12 6.09
CA LYS A 23 10.56 7.18 4.64
C LYS A 23 11.87 6.98 3.89
N GLU A 24 12.94 7.65 4.34
CA GLU A 24 14.25 7.56 3.71
C GLU A 24 14.81 6.14 3.78
N LEU A 25 14.71 5.50 4.95
CA LEU A 25 15.09 4.10 5.12
C LEU A 25 14.26 3.17 4.24
N MET A 26 12.93 3.30 4.22
CA MET A 26 12.08 2.50 3.34
C MET A 26 12.43 2.67 1.87
N LYS A 27 12.68 3.90 1.42
CA LYS A 27 13.05 4.19 0.03
C LYS A 27 14.35 3.48 -0.35
N LYS A 28 15.36 3.56 0.52
CA LYS A 28 16.65 2.90 0.31
C LYS A 28 16.50 1.38 0.19
N GLU A 29 15.71 0.75 1.06
CA GLU A 29 15.45 -0.69 1.00
C GLU A 29 14.72 -1.08 -0.30
N LEU A 30 13.75 -0.27 -0.75
CA LEU A 30 13.05 -0.49 -2.02
C LEU A 30 13.97 -0.35 -3.24
N GLU A 31 14.93 0.58 -3.21
CA GLU A 31 15.93 0.74 -4.27
C GLU A 31 16.88 -0.48 -4.36
N GLN A 32 17.20 -1.11 -3.24
CA GLN A 32 18.05 -2.32 -3.17
C GLN A 32 17.27 -3.63 -3.35
N LEU A 33 15.95 -3.58 -3.44
CA LEU A 33 15.08 -4.74 -3.55
C LEU A 33 15.40 -5.63 -4.77
N PRO A 34 15.66 -5.10 -5.99
CA PRO A 34 15.99 -5.94 -7.15
C PRO A 34 17.23 -6.81 -6.92
N ASP A 35 18.31 -6.20 -6.41
CA ASP A 35 19.58 -6.88 -6.12
C ASP A 35 19.42 -7.93 -5.02
N THR A 36 18.55 -7.64 -4.03
CA THR A 36 18.25 -8.58 -2.94
C THR A 36 17.44 -9.77 -3.43
N LEU A 37 16.46 -9.53 -4.30
CA LEU A 37 15.65 -10.60 -4.91
C LEU A 37 16.47 -11.49 -5.84
N GLU A 38 17.48 -10.94 -6.51
CA GLU A 38 18.37 -11.71 -7.39
C GLU A 38 19.20 -12.77 -6.62
N LYS A 39 19.55 -12.48 -5.37
CA LYS A 39 20.33 -13.37 -4.50
C LYS A 39 19.53 -14.54 -3.92
N LEU A 40 18.22 -14.59 -4.12
CA LEU A 40 17.34 -15.61 -3.55
C LEU A 40 17.13 -16.77 -4.52
N ASP A 41 16.88 -17.96 -3.96
CA ASP A 41 16.46 -19.12 -4.73
C ASP A 41 15.15 -18.84 -5.50
N PRO A 42 14.95 -19.41 -6.69
CA PRO A 42 13.77 -19.15 -7.53
C PRO A 42 12.43 -19.31 -6.79
N ALA A 43 12.30 -20.34 -5.95
CA ALA A 43 11.07 -20.59 -5.18
C ALA A 43 10.81 -19.52 -4.10
N GLN A 44 11.86 -19.04 -3.43
CA GLN A 44 11.75 -18.00 -2.42
C GLN A 44 11.44 -16.64 -3.04
N ARG A 45 12.12 -16.31 -4.15
CA ARG A 45 11.85 -15.11 -4.95
C ARG A 45 10.39 -15.07 -5.41
N LEU A 46 9.87 -16.16 -5.93
CA LEU A 46 8.46 -16.26 -6.34
C LEU A 46 7.51 -15.98 -5.16
N ASN A 47 7.75 -16.62 -4.02
CA ASN A 47 6.91 -16.43 -2.82
C ASN A 47 6.90 -14.96 -2.35
N ILE A 48 8.05 -14.29 -2.36
CA ILE A 48 8.14 -12.88 -2.00
C ILE A 48 7.41 -12.00 -3.02
N LEU A 49 7.61 -12.23 -4.31
CA LEU A 49 6.92 -11.48 -5.36
C LEU A 49 5.39 -11.60 -5.21
N CYS A 50 4.86 -12.80 -4.97
CA CYS A 50 3.43 -13.00 -4.72
C CYS A 50 2.90 -12.18 -3.54
N LYS A 51 3.70 -11.99 -2.49
CA LYS A 51 3.34 -11.16 -1.33
C LYS A 51 3.44 -9.66 -1.62
N LEU A 52 4.30 -9.25 -2.55
CA LEU A 52 4.50 -7.85 -2.93
C LEU A 52 3.49 -7.36 -3.97
N ILE A 53 2.99 -8.25 -4.84
CA ILE A 53 1.97 -7.96 -5.86
C ILE A 53 0.86 -7.00 -5.40
N PRO A 54 0.15 -7.21 -4.26
CA PRO A 54 -0.96 -6.36 -3.87
C PRO A 54 -0.56 -4.91 -3.52
N TYR A 55 0.73 -4.64 -3.32
CA TYR A 55 1.25 -3.31 -3.01
C TYR A 55 1.82 -2.59 -4.24
N VAL A 56 2.26 -3.33 -5.25
CA VAL A 56 2.89 -2.77 -6.47
C VAL A 56 1.94 -2.69 -7.65
N LEU A 57 0.96 -3.59 -7.73
CA LEU A 57 -0.03 -3.58 -8.80
C LEU A 57 -1.26 -2.75 -8.41
N PRO A 58 -1.87 -2.02 -9.37
CA PRO A 58 -3.15 -1.38 -9.13
C PRO A 58 -4.22 -2.44 -8.85
N LYS A 59 -5.27 -2.04 -8.11
CA LYS A 59 -6.44 -2.90 -7.94
C LYS A 59 -7.05 -3.16 -9.32
N VAL A 60 -7.21 -4.43 -9.66
CA VAL A 60 -7.87 -4.84 -10.90
C VAL A 60 -9.35 -4.93 -10.62
N GLU A 61 -10.14 -4.13 -11.32
CA GLU A 61 -11.60 -4.27 -11.30
C GLU A 61 -12.02 -5.34 -12.31
N SER A 62 -13.01 -6.15 -11.94
CA SER A 62 -13.61 -7.11 -12.87
C SER A 62 -14.43 -6.34 -13.90
N VAL A 63 -14.02 -6.38 -15.15
CA VAL A 63 -14.75 -5.75 -16.26
C VAL A 63 -15.77 -6.72 -16.84
N THR A 64 -16.94 -6.22 -17.21
CA THR A 64 -17.92 -7.00 -17.96
C THR A 64 -17.49 -7.11 -19.43
N HIS A 65 -17.96 -8.13 -20.14
CA HIS A 65 -17.66 -8.31 -21.56
C HIS A 65 -18.21 -7.18 -22.46
N MET A 66 -19.14 -6.38 -21.92
CA MET A 66 -19.74 -5.22 -22.58
C MET A 66 -19.01 -3.92 -22.28
N LEU A 67 -17.92 -3.95 -21.49
CA LEU A 67 -17.21 -2.73 -21.10
C LEU A 67 -16.59 -2.05 -22.34
N GLY A 68 -17.05 -0.85 -22.66
CA GLY A 68 -16.60 -0.07 -23.81
C GLY A 68 -17.45 -0.26 -25.07
N GLU A 69 -18.48 -1.10 -25.02
CA GLU A 69 -19.53 -1.12 -26.05
C GLU A 69 -20.47 0.09 -25.85
N PRO A 70 -21.02 0.66 -26.94
CA PRO A 70 -22.04 1.69 -26.81
C PRO A 70 -23.24 1.11 -26.05
N ASP A 71 -23.72 1.83 -25.04
CA ASP A 71 -25.01 1.51 -24.44
C ASP A 71 -26.04 1.47 -25.58
N ASN A 72 -26.66 0.32 -25.80
CA ASN A 72 -27.70 0.22 -26.81
C ASN A 72 -28.82 1.20 -26.42
N GLU A 73 -28.88 2.36 -27.09
CA GLU A 73 -29.92 3.38 -26.91
C GLU A 73 -31.29 2.91 -27.44
N ILE A 74 -31.69 1.67 -27.13
CA ILE A 74 -32.99 1.15 -27.51
C ILE A 74 -33.56 0.38 -26.33
N GLU A 75 -34.13 1.12 -25.38
CA GLU A 75 -35.37 0.73 -24.68
C GLU A 75 -36.02 1.91 -23.93
N ASN A 76 -35.89 3.13 -24.45
CA ASN A 76 -36.75 4.27 -24.08
C ASN A 76 -37.59 4.76 -25.28
N ASN A 77 -38.02 3.84 -26.15
CA ASN A 77 -39.12 4.13 -27.06
C ASN A 77 -40.42 3.90 -26.30
N GLY A 78 -41.01 5.00 -25.84
CA GLY A 78 -42.27 5.04 -25.11
C GLY A 78 -43.39 4.24 -25.76
N PHE A 79 -43.67 3.07 -25.19
CA PHE A 79 -44.99 2.45 -25.27
C PHE A 79 -45.51 2.27 -23.85
N ASN A 80 -46.39 3.20 -23.48
CA ASN A 80 -47.31 3.05 -22.37
C ASN A 80 -48.60 2.41 -22.92
N TRP A 81 -48.91 1.19 -22.49
CA TRP A 81 -50.27 0.64 -22.47
C TRP A 81 -50.53 -0.01 -21.12
#